data_AF-A0A4X1VGV1-F1
#
_entry.id   AF-A0A4X1VGV1-F1
#
_cell.length_a   1.000
_cell.length_b   1.000
_cell.length_c   1.000
_cell.angle_alpha   90.00
_cell.angle_beta   90.00
_cell.angle_gamma   90.00
#
_symmetry.space_group_name_H-M   'P 1'
#
loop_
_entity.id
_entity.type
_entity.pdbx_description
1 polymer ?
#
loop_
_entity_poly.entity_id
_entity_poly.type
_entity_poly.pdbx_seq_one_letter_code
_entity_poly.pdbx_strand_id
1 'polypeptide(L)'
;MTREPPGCRRVNLVTLYTFRSITSHCSLPLPERCATSSQDAFFAFHRDLDLVRKFMKPLLIGELAPEEPSQDRTKNSEITEDFRALKKTAEDMNLFESNHLFFFLLLAHIIVMEIIAWFTISYFGNGWIPTLMTAFILATSQAQAGWLQHDYGHLSVYKKSTWNHIVHKFIIGHLKGASANWWNHRHFQHHAKPNIFSKDPDVNMLHVFVLGERQPVEYGKKKLKYLPYNHQHEYFFLIGPPVLIPLYFQYQIIMTMIVRKDWVDLAWAFSYYARFFITFSPFYGVLGAILFLNFIRFLESHWFVWVTQMNHIVMEIDREPYRDWFSTQLAATCNVEQSFFNDWFSGHLNFQIEHHLFPTMPRHNLHKIAPLVKSLCAKHGIEYQEKPLLRALMDIIGSLRKSGQLWLDAYLHK
;
A
#
# COMPACT_ATOMS: atom_id res chain seq x y z
N MET A 1 -21.94 -30.75 23.92
CA MET A 1 -21.65 -29.40 24.46
C MET A 1 -20.26 -29.40 25.07
N THR A 2 -19.24 -29.14 24.27
CA THR A 2 -17.84 -29.12 24.72
C THR A 2 -17.32 -27.69 24.65
N ARG A 3 -16.84 -27.23 25.80
CA ARG A 3 -16.46 -25.87 26.16
C ARG A 3 -15.33 -25.34 25.27
N GLU A 4 -15.45 -24.10 24.80
CA GLU A 4 -14.32 -23.34 24.26
C GLU A 4 -13.30 -23.05 25.38
N PRO A 5 -11.99 -23.18 25.12
CA PRO A 5 -10.98 -22.80 26.09
C PRO A 5 -10.76 -21.27 26.11
N PRO A 6 -10.62 -20.65 27.30
CA PRO A 6 -10.41 -19.22 27.43
C PRO A 6 -8.94 -18.89 27.21
N GLY A 7 -8.64 -17.95 26.31
CA GLY A 7 -7.29 -17.38 26.20
C GLY A 7 -6.79 -17.05 24.80
N CYS A 8 -7.62 -16.50 23.92
CA CYS A 8 -7.13 -15.92 22.66
C CYS A 8 -6.46 -14.56 22.96
N ARG A 9 -5.18 -14.58 23.38
CA ARG A 9 -4.36 -13.36 23.41
C ARG A 9 -4.04 -12.97 21.96
N ARG A 10 -4.47 -11.75 21.60
CA ARG A 10 -4.37 -11.07 20.29
C ARG A 10 -3.17 -11.53 19.46
N VAL A 11 -3.43 -12.37 18.47
CA VAL A 11 -2.46 -12.70 17.42
C VAL A 11 -2.40 -11.51 16.45
N ASN A 12 -1.20 -11.10 16.09
CA ASN A 12 -0.99 -10.05 15.08
C ASN A 12 -1.54 -10.58 13.74
N LEU A 13 -2.63 -9.98 13.26
CA LEU A 13 -3.40 -10.46 12.09
C LEU A 13 -2.55 -10.60 10.81
N VAL A 14 -1.42 -9.90 10.76
CA VAL A 14 -0.47 -9.90 9.65
C VAL A 14 0.10 -11.30 9.40
N THR A 15 0.59 -11.98 10.46
CA THR A 15 1.23 -13.29 10.32
C THR A 15 0.26 -14.38 9.87
N LEU A 16 -1.00 -14.33 10.32
CA LEU A 16 -2.04 -15.32 9.96
C LEU A 16 -2.65 -15.11 8.56
N TYR A 17 -2.68 -13.87 8.04
CA TYR A 17 -3.25 -13.58 6.71
C TYR A 17 -2.24 -13.74 5.58
N THR A 18 -0.99 -13.33 5.79
CA THR A 18 0.12 -13.75 4.94
C THR A 18 0.14 -15.28 4.90
N PHE A 19 -0.16 -15.95 6.02
CA PHE A 19 -0.37 -17.40 6.01
C PHE A 19 -1.59 -17.82 5.17
N ARG A 20 -2.85 -17.45 5.48
CA ARG A 20 -4.03 -17.90 4.71
C ARG A 20 -4.00 -17.60 3.19
N SER A 21 -3.33 -16.52 2.77
CA SER A 21 -3.14 -16.20 1.34
C SER A 21 -2.01 -17.01 0.68
N ILE A 22 -1.07 -17.56 1.46
CA ILE A 22 0.13 -18.28 1.00
C ILE A 22 0.03 -19.79 1.29
N THR A 23 -0.83 -20.23 2.23
CA THR A 23 -0.76 -21.56 2.84
C THR A 23 -1.95 -22.45 2.61
N SER A 24 -2.20 -22.78 1.36
CA SER A 24 -2.57 -24.18 1.18
C SER A 24 -1.42 -25.11 1.58
N HIS A 25 -0.12 -24.71 1.52
CA HIS A 25 0.99 -25.69 1.63
C HIS A 25 2.36 -25.26 2.25
N CYS A 26 2.48 -24.26 3.14
CA CYS A 26 3.82 -23.96 3.72
C CYS A 26 4.11 -24.68 5.05
N SER A 27 5.06 -25.61 5.00
CA SER A 27 5.79 -26.17 6.15
C SER A 27 6.87 -25.20 6.65
N LEU A 28 7.30 -25.32 7.91
CA LEU A 28 8.45 -24.61 8.51
C LEU A 28 9.75 -24.77 7.69
N PRO A 29 10.77 -23.89 7.84
CA PRO A 29 11.88 -23.79 6.89
C PRO A 29 12.66 -25.11 6.80
N LEU A 30 12.68 -25.65 5.58
CA LEU A 30 13.47 -26.81 5.17
C LEU A 30 14.86 -26.36 4.68
N PRO A 31 15.82 -27.29 4.53
CA PRO A 31 17.11 -27.01 3.90
C PRO A 31 16.91 -26.48 2.46
N GLU A 32 17.89 -25.73 1.95
CA GLU A 32 17.94 -24.94 0.71
C GLU A 32 17.38 -25.56 -0.60
N ARG A 33 16.98 -26.83 -0.63
CA ARG A 33 16.61 -27.58 -1.84
C ARG A 33 15.11 -27.64 -2.17
N CYS A 34 14.23 -27.20 -1.28
CA CYS A 34 12.76 -27.19 -1.52
C CYS A 34 12.19 -25.77 -1.45
N ALA A 35 12.79 -24.84 -2.18
CA ALA A 35 12.43 -23.43 -2.10
C ALA A 35 11.34 -23.07 -3.12
N THR A 36 10.21 -22.53 -2.62
CA THR A 36 9.02 -22.18 -3.41
C THR A 36 8.85 -20.67 -3.52
N SER A 37 8.10 -20.21 -4.52
CA SER A 37 7.66 -18.81 -4.69
C SER A 37 6.93 -18.25 -3.47
N SER A 38 6.33 -19.11 -2.64
CA SER A 38 5.75 -18.73 -1.35
C SER A 38 6.78 -18.37 -0.29
N GLN A 39 8.00 -18.91 -0.35
CA GLN A 39 9.08 -18.56 0.57
C GLN A 39 9.63 -17.16 0.28
N ASP A 40 9.76 -16.77 -0.98
CA ASP A 40 10.26 -15.43 -1.33
C ASP A 40 9.31 -14.34 -0.83
N ALA A 41 8.00 -14.53 -1.05
CA ALA A 41 6.97 -13.70 -0.43
C ALA A 41 7.10 -13.68 1.10
N PHE A 42 7.26 -14.84 1.73
CA PHE A 42 7.40 -14.93 3.18
C PHE A 42 8.62 -14.16 3.70
N PHE A 43 9.79 -14.32 3.09
CA PHE A 43 11.01 -13.63 3.50
C PHE A 43 11.00 -12.13 3.17
N ALA A 44 10.20 -11.68 2.19
CA ALA A 44 10.04 -10.27 1.89
C ALA A 44 9.36 -9.51 3.05
N PHE A 45 8.40 -10.14 3.73
CA PHE A 45 7.60 -9.48 4.79
C PHE A 45 8.06 -9.78 6.22
N HIS A 46 8.84 -10.85 6.44
CA HIS A 46 9.19 -11.31 7.79
C HIS A 46 10.68 -11.12 8.08
N ARG A 47 11.00 -10.06 8.83
CA ARG A 47 12.38 -9.78 9.28
C ARG A 47 12.82 -10.64 10.47
N ASP A 48 11.90 -10.95 11.38
CA ASP A 48 12.17 -11.72 12.61
C ASP A 48 11.57 -13.12 12.49
N LEU A 49 12.37 -14.03 11.94
CA LEU A 49 11.93 -15.41 11.66
C LEU A 49 11.70 -16.20 12.95
N ASP A 50 12.40 -15.89 14.04
CA ASP A 50 12.23 -16.55 15.33
C ASP A 50 10.89 -16.16 15.98
N LEU A 51 10.55 -14.86 15.92
CA LEU A 51 9.24 -14.38 16.36
C LEU A 51 8.13 -15.04 15.55
N VAL A 52 8.26 -15.10 14.22
CA VAL A 52 7.25 -15.74 13.37
C VAL A 52 7.15 -17.22 13.69
N ARG A 53 8.27 -17.94 13.83
CA ARG A 53 8.30 -19.36 14.20
C ARG A 53 7.52 -19.65 15.48
N LYS A 54 7.58 -18.76 16.48
CA LYS A 54 6.79 -18.87 17.71
C LYS A 54 5.27 -18.88 17.45
N PHE A 55 4.79 -18.03 16.54
CA PHE A 55 3.37 -18.00 16.16
C PHE A 55 2.98 -19.10 15.18
N MET A 56 3.94 -19.60 14.41
CA MET A 56 3.73 -20.65 13.42
C MET A 56 3.70 -22.06 14.00
N LYS A 57 4.37 -22.28 15.14
CA LYS A 57 4.46 -23.59 15.80
C LYS A 57 3.09 -24.28 16.02
N PRO A 58 2.02 -23.59 16.46
CA PRO A 58 0.70 -24.22 16.60
C PRO A 58 0.00 -24.56 15.28
N LEU A 59 0.47 -24.02 14.15
CA LEU A 59 -0.08 -24.23 12.81
C LEU A 59 0.72 -25.27 12.00
N LEU A 60 1.77 -25.86 12.58
CA LEU A 60 2.59 -26.86 11.92
C LEU A 60 1.78 -28.14 11.69
N ILE A 61 1.56 -28.49 10.42
CA ILE A 61 0.85 -29.72 10.01
C ILE A 61 1.84 -30.89 9.84
N GLY A 62 3.04 -30.61 9.33
CA GLY A 62 4.09 -31.59 9.06
C GLY A 62 5.29 -30.94 8.35
N GLU A 63 6.32 -31.73 8.06
CA GLU A 63 7.49 -31.33 7.28
C GLU A 63 7.47 -32.05 5.93
N LEU A 64 7.90 -31.39 4.85
CA LEU A 64 7.99 -32.05 3.54
C LEU A 64 9.14 -33.07 3.59
N ALA A 65 8.94 -34.23 2.96
CA ALA A 65 10.02 -35.21 2.87
C ALA A 65 11.18 -34.62 2.03
N PRO A 66 12.46 -34.90 2.35
CA PRO A 66 13.59 -34.35 1.60
C PRO A 66 13.61 -34.69 0.11
N GLU A 67 12.96 -35.80 -0.26
CA GLU A 67 12.83 -36.27 -1.64
C GLU A 67 11.52 -35.79 -2.30
N GLU A 68 10.65 -35.12 -1.54
CA GLU A 68 9.39 -34.60 -2.06
C GLU A 68 9.68 -33.42 -2.97
N PRO A 69 9.19 -33.47 -4.21
CA PRO A 69 9.54 -32.44 -5.16
C PRO A 69 8.88 -31.10 -4.90
N SER A 70 9.61 -30.05 -5.31
CA SER A 70 9.10 -28.76 -5.74
C SER A 70 7.62 -28.76 -6.16
N GLN A 71 6.64 -28.17 -5.46
CA GLN A 71 5.33 -27.94 -6.09
C GLN A 71 5.39 -26.83 -7.16
N ASP A 72 6.49 -26.10 -7.23
CA ASP A 72 6.76 -25.06 -8.22
C ASP A 72 7.53 -25.57 -9.45
N ARG A 73 7.51 -26.89 -9.75
CA ARG A 73 8.34 -27.53 -10.81
C ARG A 73 8.32 -26.84 -12.18
N THR A 74 7.25 -26.11 -12.53
CA THR A 74 7.10 -25.44 -13.83
C THR A 74 7.34 -23.94 -13.79
N LYS A 75 7.66 -23.36 -12.63
CA LYS A 75 8.11 -21.96 -12.53
C LYS A 75 9.60 -21.90 -12.85
N ASN A 76 10.04 -20.77 -13.42
CA ASN A 76 11.44 -20.58 -13.80
C ASN A 76 12.32 -20.60 -12.53
N SER A 77 13.10 -21.66 -12.35
CA SER A 77 13.96 -21.83 -11.18
C SER A 77 15.15 -20.88 -11.23
N GLU A 78 15.68 -20.61 -12.42
CA GLU A 78 16.85 -19.73 -12.62
C GLU A 78 16.54 -18.30 -12.17
N ILE A 79 15.40 -17.74 -12.59
CA ILE A 79 15.02 -16.37 -12.16
C ILE A 79 14.82 -16.27 -10.65
N THR A 80 14.31 -17.34 -10.02
CA THR A 80 14.10 -17.38 -8.58
C THR A 80 15.45 -17.39 -7.84
N GLU A 81 16.41 -18.17 -8.32
CA GLU A 81 17.77 -18.21 -7.78
C GLU A 81 18.51 -16.88 -7.97
N ASP A 82 18.44 -16.30 -9.16
CA ASP A 82 19.05 -15.00 -9.44
C ASP A 82 18.43 -13.88 -8.60
N PHE A 83 17.11 -13.89 -8.41
CA PHE A 83 16.44 -12.92 -7.53
C PHE A 83 16.94 -13.03 -6.08
N ARG A 84 17.14 -14.25 -5.58
CA ARG A 84 17.72 -14.46 -4.24
C ARG A 84 19.17 -14.00 -4.16
N ALA A 85 19.97 -14.24 -5.21
CA ALA A 85 21.33 -13.70 -5.31
C ALA A 85 21.32 -12.16 -5.33
N LEU A 86 20.36 -11.55 -6.02
CA LEU A 86 20.16 -10.09 -6.01
C LEU A 86 19.80 -9.59 -4.61
N LYS A 87 18.90 -10.28 -3.89
CA LYS A 87 18.56 -9.94 -2.50
C LYS A 87 19.80 -10.00 -1.60
N LYS A 88 20.60 -11.05 -1.70
CA LYS A 88 21.87 -11.17 -0.96
C LYS A 88 22.83 -10.04 -1.30
N THR A 89 22.94 -9.68 -2.58
CA THR A 89 23.73 -8.52 -3.01
C THR A 89 23.24 -7.23 -2.36
N ALA A 90 21.92 -7.02 -2.26
CA ALA A 90 21.34 -5.86 -1.58
C ALA A 90 21.63 -5.84 -0.06
N GLU A 91 21.67 -7.02 0.58
CA GLU A 91 22.09 -7.18 1.98
C GLU A 91 23.57 -6.82 2.15
N ASP A 92 24.47 -7.34 1.30
CA ASP A 92 25.91 -7.07 1.32
C ASP A 92 26.22 -5.58 1.06
N MET A 93 25.40 -4.92 0.24
CA MET A 93 25.46 -3.47 -0.01
C MET A 93 24.87 -2.61 1.13
N ASN A 94 24.37 -3.24 2.21
CA ASN A 94 23.69 -2.57 3.33
C ASN A 94 22.47 -1.74 2.90
N LEU A 95 21.76 -2.13 1.83
CA LEU A 95 20.61 -1.35 1.33
C LEU A 95 19.38 -1.43 2.24
N PHE A 96 19.32 -2.41 3.14
CA PHE A 96 18.27 -2.52 4.16
C PHE A 96 18.57 -1.68 5.42
N GLU A 97 19.75 -1.06 5.50
CA GLU A 97 20.11 -0.16 6.59
C GLU A 97 19.59 1.25 6.32
N SER A 98 18.94 1.84 7.31
CA SER A 98 18.23 3.10 7.15
C SER A 98 19.03 4.29 7.69
N ASN A 99 19.00 5.41 6.98
CA ASN A 99 19.49 6.68 7.48
C ASN A 99 18.44 7.36 8.38
N HIS A 100 18.63 7.34 9.69
CA HIS A 100 17.67 7.95 10.64
C HIS A 100 17.53 9.47 10.48
N LEU A 101 18.59 10.18 10.07
CA LEU A 101 18.53 11.62 9.84
C LEU A 101 17.56 11.94 8.69
N PHE A 102 17.55 11.12 7.65
CA PHE A 102 16.60 11.27 6.53
C PHE A 102 15.15 11.21 7.03
N PHE A 103 14.78 10.19 7.83
CA PHE A 103 13.41 10.07 8.35
C PHE A 103 13.06 11.13 9.39
N PHE A 104 14.04 11.57 10.20
CA PHE A 104 13.87 12.70 11.10
C PHE A 104 13.57 14.00 10.34
N LEU A 105 14.30 14.29 9.27
CA LEU A 105 14.07 15.47 8.44
C LEU A 105 12.70 15.44 7.75
N LEU A 106 12.21 14.27 7.33
CA LEU A 106 10.85 14.11 6.81
C LEU A 106 9.79 14.42 7.87
N LEU A 107 9.97 13.95 9.10
CA LEU A 107 9.08 14.30 10.21
C LEU A 107 9.13 15.80 10.51
N ALA A 108 10.33 16.37 10.58
CA ALA A 108 10.50 17.80 10.81
C ALA A 108 9.80 18.64 9.72
N HIS A 109 9.92 18.24 8.45
CA HIS A 109 9.22 18.86 7.33
C HIS A 109 7.69 18.85 7.51
N ILE A 110 7.10 17.72 7.94
CA ILE A 110 5.66 17.60 8.22
C ILE A 110 5.25 18.57 9.34
N ILE A 111 5.99 18.59 10.45
CA ILE A 111 5.68 19.46 11.60
C ILE A 111 5.83 20.94 11.24
N VAL A 112 6.87 21.31 10.48
CA VAL A 112 7.06 22.68 9.99
C VAL A 112 5.87 23.11 9.12
N MET A 113 5.37 22.26 8.23
CA MET A 113 4.16 22.58 7.46
C MET A 113 2.92 22.78 8.35
N GLU A 114 2.72 21.95 9.38
CA GLU A 114 1.61 22.16 10.32
C GLU A 114 1.73 23.50 11.07
N ILE A 115 2.94 23.86 11.50
CA ILE A 115 3.21 25.15 12.17
C ILE A 115 2.96 26.33 11.21
N ILE A 116 3.45 26.24 9.97
CA ILE A 116 3.22 27.28 8.95
C ILE A 116 1.72 27.45 8.69
N ALA A 117 0.97 26.35 8.51
CA ALA A 117 -0.46 26.40 8.29
C ALA A 117 -1.20 27.09 9.45
N TRP A 118 -0.87 26.72 10.70
CA TRP A 118 -1.44 27.38 11.87
C TRP A 118 -1.05 28.86 11.96
N PHE A 119 0.22 29.20 11.70
CA PHE A 119 0.69 30.58 11.69
C PHE A 119 -0.03 31.42 10.62
N THR A 120 -0.22 30.86 9.41
CA THR A 120 -0.94 31.54 8.32
C THR A 120 -2.34 31.95 8.75
N ILE A 121 -3.12 31.04 9.34
CA ILE A 121 -4.49 31.39 9.74
C ILE A 121 -4.54 32.28 10.98
N SER A 122 -3.61 32.11 11.91
CA SER A 122 -3.56 32.88 13.15
C SER A 122 -3.14 34.33 12.92
N TYR A 123 -2.22 34.57 11.99
CA TYR A 123 -1.69 35.90 11.70
C TYR A 123 -2.50 36.66 10.65
N PHE A 124 -2.91 35.99 9.56
CA PHE A 124 -3.62 36.63 8.44
C PHE A 124 -5.15 36.51 8.53
N GLY A 125 -5.68 35.80 9.53
CA GLY A 125 -7.11 35.60 9.74
C GLY A 125 -7.73 34.51 8.86
N ASN A 126 -9.06 34.34 8.96
CA ASN A 126 -9.83 33.26 8.32
C ASN A 126 -10.42 33.62 6.94
N GLY A 127 -9.85 34.62 6.26
CA GLY A 127 -10.26 34.99 4.90
C GLY A 127 -10.03 33.87 3.88
N TRP A 128 -10.64 33.97 2.70
CA TRP A 128 -10.57 32.94 1.66
C TRP A 128 -9.14 32.58 1.24
N ILE A 129 -8.25 33.57 1.07
CA ILE A 129 -6.85 33.33 0.65
C ILE A 129 -6.04 32.58 1.73
N PRO A 130 -5.94 33.06 3.00
CA PRO A 130 -5.29 32.31 4.06
C PRO A 130 -5.87 30.91 4.28
N THR A 131 -7.20 30.77 4.17
CA THR A 131 -7.90 29.47 4.30
C THR A 131 -7.44 28.49 3.23
N LEU A 132 -7.44 28.90 1.96
CA LEU A 132 -6.99 28.05 0.86
C LEU A 132 -5.51 27.69 0.97
N MET A 133 -4.64 28.66 1.30
CA MET A 133 -3.22 28.38 1.53
C MET A 133 -3.02 27.36 2.66
N THR A 134 -3.70 27.55 3.78
CA THR A 134 -3.68 26.64 4.92
C THR A 134 -4.16 25.24 4.50
N ALA A 135 -5.23 25.13 3.71
CA ALA A 135 -5.72 23.85 3.21
C ALA A 135 -4.68 23.11 2.36
N PHE A 136 -4.03 23.81 1.42
CA PHE A 136 -2.99 23.20 0.58
C PHE A 136 -1.78 22.75 1.39
N ILE A 137 -1.29 23.58 2.32
CA ILE A 137 -0.16 23.23 3.19
C ILE A 137 -0.50 22.00 4.05
N LEU A 138 -1.70 21.97 4.64
CA LEU A 138 -2.15 20.82 5.42
C LEU A 138 -2.34 19.59 4.55
N ALA A 139 -2.87 19.71 3.33
CA ALA A 139 -3.00 18.59 2.40
C ALA A 139 -1.62 18.02 2.01
N THR A 140 -0.62 18.87 1.74
CA THR A 140 0.76 18.44 1.52
C THR A 140 1.33 17.74 2.76
N SER A 141 1.12 18.30 3.96
CA SER A 141 1.54 17.69 5.22
C SER A 141 0.92 16.31 5.43
N GLN A 142 -0.38 16.17 5.15
CA GLN A 142 -1.08 14.89 5.23
C GLN A 142 -0.57 13.87 4.21
N ALA A 143 -0.30 14.28 2.96
CA ALA A 143 0.29 13.40 1.95
C ALA A 143 1.69 12.92 2.37
N GLN A 144 2.57 13.83 2.81
CA GLN A 144 3.91 13.50 3.28
C GLN A 144 3.89 12.61 4.54
N ALA A 145 2.97 12.84 5.48
CA ALA A 145 2.74 11.94 6.61
C ALA A 145 2.25 10.55 6.16
N GLY A 146 1.51 10.47 5.05
CA GLY A 146 1.07 9.22 4.42
C GLY A 146 2.25 8.40 3.89
N TRP A 147 3.24 9.06 3.31
CA TRP A 147 4.49 8.42 2.87
C TRP A 147 5.35 8.00 4.05
N LEU A 148 5.51 8.87 5.05
CA LEU A 148 6.33 8.55 6.22
C LEU A 148 5.74 7.40 7.05
N GLN A 149 4.42 7.35 7.25
CA GLN A 149 3.80 6.21 7.95
C GLN A 149 3.97 4.92 7.17
N HIS A 150 4.00 4.98 5.83
CA HIS A 150 4.17 3.81 4.98
C HIS A 150 5.54 3.16 5.19
N ASP A 151 6.61 3.96 5.32
CA ASP A 151 7.96 3.47 5.66
C ASP A 151 7.97 2.72 7.00
N TYR A 152 7.42 3.32 8.05
CA TYR A 152 7.35 2.66 9.36
C TYR A 152 6.43 1.44 9.36
N GLY A 153 5.34 1.49 8.59
CA GLY A 153 4.39 0.38 8.46
C GLY A 153 5.00 -0.84 7.77
N HIS A 154 5.97 -0.65 6.88
CA HIS A 154 6.77 -1.71 6.27
C HIS A 154 7.97 -2.15 7.09
N LEU A 155 8.15 -1.59 8.29
CA LEU A 155 9.27 -1.87 9.18
C LEU A 155 10.63 -1.50 8.53
N SER A 156 10.68 -0.51 7.64
CA SER A 156 11.90 -0.20 6.87
C SER A 156 12.84 0.81 7.57
N VAL A 157 12.44 1.38 8.71
CA VAL A 157 13.22 2.43 9.40
C VAL A 157 14.11 1.85 10.50
N TYR A 158 13.53 1.25 11.54
CA TYR A 158 14.32 0.70 12.64
C TYR A 158 14.69 -0.77 12.43
N LYS A 159 15.83 -1.19 13.01
CA LYS A 159 16.21 -2.63 13.07
C LYS A 159 15.20 -3.45 13.88
N LYS A 160 14.78 -2.94 15.04
CA LYS A 160 13.77 -3.58 15.90
C LYS A 160 12.37 -3.20 15.44
N SER A 161 11.54 -4.19 15.09
CA SER A 161 10.15 -4.00 14.63
C SER A 161 9.29 -3.24 15.64
N THR A 162 9.53 -3.40 16.95
CA THR A 162 8.80 -2.69 18.00
C THR A 162 8.86 -1.17 17.83
N TRP A 163 10.02 -0.61 17.51
CA TRP A 163 10.17 0.85 17.32
C TRP A 163 9.44 1.32 16.07
N ASN A 164 9.49 0.55 14.98
CA ASN A 164 8.69 0.85 13.79
C ASN A 164 7.19 0.89 14.13
N HIS A 165 6.67 -0.09 14.87
CA HIS A 165 5.25 -0.11 15.24
C HIS A 165 4.83 1.05 16.15
N ILE A 166 5.67 1.45 17.12
CA ILE A 166 5.39 2.58 18.01
C ILE A 166 5.31 3.87 17.19
N VAL A 167 6.32 4.12 16.36
CA VAL A 167 6.36 5.35 15.54
C VAL A 167 5.30 5.32 14.45
N HIS A 168 5.03 4.17 13.84
CA HIS A 168 3.94 3.99 12.87
C HIS A 168 2.60 4.41 13.45
N LYS A 169 2.24 3.88 14.64
CA LYS A 169 0.99 4.24 15.35
C LYS A 169 0.92 5.73 15.65
N PHE A 170 2.02 6.36 16.02
CA PHE A 170 2.08 7.81 16.21
C PHE A 170 1.85 8.57 14.90
N ILE A 171 2.58 8.26 13.82
CA ILE A 171 2.45 9.01 12.56
C ILE A 171 1.05 8.80 11.94
N ILE A 172 0.59 7.57 11.76
CA ILE A 172 -0.73 7.32 11.15
C ILE A 172 -1.88 7.72 12.08
N GLY A 173 -1.73 7.53 13.39
CA GLY A 173 -2.78 7.81 14.36
C GLY A 173 -2.84 9.29 14.74
N HIS A 174 -1.77 9.84 15.33
CA HIS A 174 -1.74 11.21 15.82
C HIS A 174 -1.68 12.26 14.71
N LEU A 175 -0.92 12.02 13.63
CA LEU A 175 -0.76 13.01 12.55
C LEU A 175 -1.80 12.86 11.44
N LYS A 176 -2.45 11.69 11.29
CA LYS A 176 -3.44 11.46 10.23
C LYS A 176 -4.81 10.99 10.69
N GLY A 177 -5.01 10.61 11.96
CA GLY A 177 -6.32 10.16 12.42
C GLY A 177 -6.72 8.76 11.94
N ALA A 178 -5.77 7.91 11.55
CA ALA A 178 -6.00 6.59 10.98
C ALA A 178 -5.39 5.44 11.80
N SER A 179 -5.75 4.19 11.49
CA SER A 179 -5.29 3.00 12.23
C SER A 179 -4.11 2.31 11.54
N ALA A 180 -3.03 2.11 12.30
CA ALA A 180 -1.87 1.33 11.89
C ALA A 180 -2.28 -0.13 11.59
N ASN A 181 -3.06 -0.74 12.48
CA ASN A 181 -3.50 -2.13 12.33
C ASN A 181 -4.37 -2.32 11.08
N TRP A 182 -5.31 -1.40 10.80
CA TRP A 182 -6.12 -1.42 9.59
C TRP A 182 -5.25 -1.30 8.33
N TRP A 183 -4.33 -0.34 8.34
CA TRP A 183 -3.44 -0.07 7.22
C TRP A 183 -2.54 -1.28 6.93
N ASN A 184 -1.84 -1.82 7.95
CA ASN A 184 -0.99 -2.99 7.79
C ASN A 184 -1.78 -4.19 7.25
N HIS A 185 -2.97 -4.44 7.78
CA HIS A 185 -3.78 -5.58 7.36
C HIS A 185 -4.17 -5.52 5.88
N ARG A 186 -4.58 -4.36 5.36
CA ARG A 186 -4.90 -4.20 3.93
C ARG A 186 -3.64 -4.20 3.08
N HIS A 187 -2.65 -3.40 3.47
CA HIS A 187 -1.48 -3.15 2.64
C HIS A 187 -0.58 -4.39 2.48
N PHE A 188 -0.45 -5.24 3.50
CA PHE A 188 0.26 -6.51 3.33
C PHE A 188 -0.46 -7.50 2.40
N GLN A 189 -1.79 -7.45 2.29
CA GLN A 189 -2.51 -8.27 1.30
C GLN A 189 -2.21 -7.79 -0.12
N HIS A 190 -2.24 -6.48 -0.32
CA HIS A 190 -1.86 -5.85 -1.59
C HIS A 190 -0.43 -6.24 -1.99
N HIS A 191 0.56 -6.13 -1.11
CA HIS A 191 1.94 -6.53 -1.43
C HIS A 191 2.13 -8.03 -1.67
N ALA A 192 1.39 -8.88 -0.94
CA ALA A 192 1.51 -10.32 -1.09
C ALA A 192 1.03 -10.80 -2.47
N LYS A 193 -0.05 -10.21 -2.98
CA LYS A 193 -0.70 -10.61 -4.24
C LYS A 193 -1.29 -9.39 -4.97
N PRO A 194 -0.46 -8.44 -5.44
CA PRO A 194 -0.96 -7.19 -6.02
C PRO A 194 -1.74 -7.46 -7.30
N ASN A 195 -2.75 -6.63 -7.54
CA ASN A 195 -3.63 -6.70 -8.71
C ASN A 195 -4.34 -8.04 -8.96
N ILE A 196 -4.40 -8.93 -7.95
CA ILE A 196 -5.12 -10.19 -8.06
C ILE A 196 -6.54 -10.05 -7.53
N PHE A 197 -7.55 -10.29 -8.37
CA PHE A 197 -8.95 -10.24 -7.96
C PHE A 197 -9.22 -11.15 -6.75
N SER A 198 -9.99 -10.63 -5.79
CA SER A 198 -10.34 -11.29 -4.51
C SER A 198 -9.21 -11.46 -3.49
N LYS A 199 -7.94 -11.22 -3.87
CA LYS A 199 -6.79 -11.27 -2.96
C LYS A 199 -6.25 -9.89 -2.63
N ASP A 200 -6.19 -9.01 -3.63
CA ASP A 200 -5.82 -7.61 -3.44
C ASP A 200 -7.06 -6.77 -3.08
N PRO A 201 -7.12 -6.18 -1.87
CA PRO A 201 -8.23 -5.32 -1.47
C PRO A 201 -8.29 -4.01 -2.25
N ASP A 202 -7.22 -3.61 -2.95
CA ASP A 202 -7.14 -2.32 -3.64
C ASP A 202 -7.72 -2.38 -5.06
N VAL A 203 -7.92 -3.56 -5.66
CA VAL A 203 -8.62 -3.71 -6.96
C VAL A 203 -10.09 -4.11 -6.83
N ASN A 204 -10.62 -4.21 -5.59
CA ASN A 204 -12.02 -4.53 -5.34
C ASN A 204 -12.91 -3.27 -5.38
N MET A 205 -13.04 -2.68 -6.58
CA MET A 205 -13.70 -1.39 -6.78
C MET A 205 -15.06 -1.47 -7.47
N LEU A 206 -15.62 -2.66 -7.65
CA LEU A 206 -16.77 -2.92 -8.53
C LEU A 206 -17.92 -1.92 -8.43
N HIS A 207 -18.28 -1.49 -7.23
CA HIS A 207 -19.40 -0.56 -7.04
C HIS A 207 -19.15 0.83 -7.68
N VAL A 208 -17.90 1.15 -8.00
CA VAL A 208 -17.50 2.42 -8.60
C VAL A 208 -16.81 2.22 -9.95
N PHE A 209 -15.90 1.24 -10.07
CA PHE A 209 -15.07 1.03 -11.26
C PHE A 209 -15.01 -0.44 -11.67
N VAL A 210 -14.87 -0.68 -12.97
CA VAL A 210 -14.41 -1.97 -13.53
C VAL A 210 -12.97 -1.81 -14.02
N LEU A 211 -12.11 -2.78 -13.68
CA LEU A 211 -10.66 -2.67 -13.84
C LEU A 211 -10.07 -3.85 -14.63
N GLY A 212 -8.96 -3.63 -15.32
CA GLY A 212 -8.29 -4.64 -16.13
C GLY A 212 -9.07 -5.01 -17.39
N GLU A 213 -8.78 -6.18 -17.96
CA GLU A 213 -9.43 -6.64 -19.20
C GLU A 213 -10.54 -7.65 -18.92
N ARG A 214 -10.31 -8.55 -17.97
CA ARG A 214 -11.21 -9.68 -17.70
C ARG A 214 -12.49 -9.27 -16.98
N GLN A 215 -12.39 -8.50 -15.90
CA GLN A 215 -13.54 -8.12 -15.08
C GLN A 215 -14.58 -7.33 -15.88
N PRO A 216 -14.24 -6.30 -16.68
CA PRO A 216 -15.20 -5.61 -17.54
C PRO A 216 -16.02 -6.54 -18.42
N VAL A 217 -15.38 -7.51 -19.07
CA VAL A 217 -16.04 -8.46 -19.98
C VAL A 217 -16.95 -9.42 -19.22
N GLU A 218 -16.47 -10.02 -18.12
CA GLU A 218 -17.27 -10.93 -17.29
C GLU A 218 -18.52 -10.24 -16.74
N TYR A 219 -18.39 -8.97 -16.34
CA TYR A 219 -19.46 -8.21 -15.72
C TYR A 219 -20.43 -7.64 -16.76
N GLY A 220 -19.93 -7.23 -17.93
CA GLY A 220 -20.75 -6.84 -19.07
C GLY A 220 -21.66 -7.99 -19.52
N LYS A 221 -21.14 -9.21 -19.66
CA LYS A 221 -21.94 -10.42 -19.98
C LYS A 221 -23.04 -10.70 -18.95
N LYS A 222 -22.75 -10.48 -17.67
CA LYS A 222 -23.72 -10.63 -16.56
C LYS A 222 -24.71 -9.48 -16.44
N LYS A 223 -24.62 -8.47 -17.31
CA LYS A 223 -25.41 -7.23 -17.27
C LYS A 223 -25.33 -6.50 -15.92
N LEU A 224 -24.21 -6.61 -15.20
CA LEU A 224 -24.00 -5.94 -13.92
C LEU A 224 -23.64 -4.47 -14.16
N LYS A 225 -24.40 -3.56 -13.54
CA LYS A 225 -24.25 -2.10 -13.67
C LYS A 225 -24.61 -1.38 -12.37
N TYR A 226 -23.62 -0.88 -11.64
CA TYR A 226 -23.82 -0.01 -10.47
C TYR A 226 -23.68 1.47 -10.82
N LEU A 227 -22.71 1.81 -11.67
CA LEU A 227 -22.49 3.13 -12.24
C LEU A 227 -22.34 3.01 -13.78
N PRO A 228 -22.40 4.14 -14.53
CA PRO A 228 -22.16 4.11 -15.97
C PRO A 228 -20.67 3.86 -16.25
N TYR A 229 -20.23 2.59 -16.23
CA TYR A 229 -18.81 2.24 -16.35
C TYR A 229 -18.15 2.72 -17.66
N ASN A 230 -18.92 2.88 -18.74
CA ASN A 230 -18.41 3.45 -19.99
C ASN A 230 -17.93 4.91 -19.82
N HIS A 231 -18.45 5.64 -18.83
CA HIS A 231 -18.04 7.00 -18.48
C HIS A 231 -17.12 7.06 -17.24
N GLN A 232 -16.57 5.93 -16.78
CA GLN A 232 -15.83 5.89 -15.52
C GLN A 232 -14.58 6.76 -15.48
N HIS A 233 -13.97 6.99 -16.64
CA HIS A 233 -12.84 7.88 -16.81
C HIS A 233 -13.23 9.37 -16.70
N GLU A 234 -14.50 9.73 -16.93
CA GLU A 234 -15.01 11.10 -16.84
C GLU A 234 -15.34 11.49 -15.39
N TYR A 235 -15.98 10.58 -14.64
CA TYR A 235 -16.29 10.84 -13.24
C TYR A 235 -15.16 10.46 -12.27
N PHE A 236 -14.06 9.86 -12.75
CA PHE A 236 -12.95 9.45 -11.90
C PHE A 236 -12.46 10.58 -10.99
N PHE A 237 -12.21 11.77 -11.54
CA PHE A 237 -11.70 12.91 -10.77
C PHE A 237 -12.66 13.32 -9.65
N LEU A 238 -13.95 13.45 -9.94
CA LEU A 238 -14.94 13.96 -8.98
C LEU A 238 -15.48 12.91 -8.01
N ILE A 239 -15.39 11.62 -8.35
CA ILE A 239 -15.94 10.54 -7.52
C ILE A 239 -14.84 9.65 -6.94
N GLY A 240 -13.87 9.20 -7.74
CA GLY A 240 -12.86 8.22 -7.33
C GLY A 240 -12.08 8.65 -6.09
N PRO A 241 -11.19 9.66 -6.19
CA PRO A 241 -10.48 10.17 -5.03
C PRO A 241 -11.41 10.69 -3.92
N PRO A 242 -12.43 11.55 -4.18
CA PRO A 242 -13.27 12.10 -3.11
C PRO A 242 -14.04 11.07 -2.27
N VAL A 243 -14.39 9.91 -2.85
CA VAL A 243 -15.08 8.83 -2.11
C VAL A 243 -14.10 7.98 -1.31
N LEU A 244 -12.81 7.93 -1.67
CA LEU A 244 -11.85 7.01 -1.06
C LEU A 244 -11.46 7.40 0.37
N ILE A 245 -10.57 8.39 0.56
CA ILE A 245 -10.10 8.76 1.91
C ILE A 245 -11.23 9.36 2.76
N PRO A 246 -11.96 10.39 2.31
CA PRO A 246 -12.91 11.10 3.15
C PRO A 246 -14.09 10.24 3.62
N LEU A 247 -14.50 9.23 2.84
CA LEU A 247 -15.69 8.43 3.11
C LEU A 247 -15.38 6.96 3.33
N TYR A 248 -14.89 6.25 2.31
CA TYR A 248 -14.76 4.79 2.33
C TYR A 248 -13.73 4.30 3.35
N PHE A 249 -12.49 4.82 3.28
CA PHE A 249 -11.44 4.49 4.23
C PHE A 249 -11.77 5.01 5.62
N GLN A 250 -12.31 6.22 5.73
CA GLN A 250 -12.73 6.78 7.02
C GLN A 250 -13.72 5.86 7.74
N TYR A 251 -14.74 5.37 7.03
CA TYR A 251 -15.69 4.39 7.56
C TYR A 251 -15.00 3.09 7.97
N GLN A 252 -14.18 2.49 7.09
CA GLN A 252 -13.52 1.23 7.38
C GLN A 252 -12.55 1.31 8.57
N ILE A 253 -11.80 2.40 8.67
CA ILE A 253 -10.85 2.67 9.75
C ILE A 253 -11.57 2.71 11.09
N ILE A 254 -12.63 3.54 11.20
CA ILE A 254 -13.42 3.66 12.43
C ILE A 254 -14.04 2.31 12.81
N MET A 255 -14.69 1.66 11.86
CA MET A 255 -15.36 0.37 12.11
C MET A 255 -14.35 -0.69 12.53
N THR A 256 -13.17 -0.75 11.91
CA THR A 256 -12.12 -1.69 12.27
C THR A 256 -11.63 -1.45 13.69
N MET A 257 -11.36 -0.21 14.07
CA MET A 257 -10.89 0.13 15.42
C MET A 257 -11.91 -0.28 16.50
N ILE A 258 -13.20 -0.04 16.25
CA ILE A 258 -14.29 -0.37 17.18
C ILE A 258 -14.48 -1.89 17.27
N VAL A 259 -14.69 -2.56 16.13
CA VAL A 259 -15.00 -4.00 16.08
C VAL A 259 -13.84 -4.86 16.59
N ARG A 260 -12.59 -4.50 16.25
CA ARG A 260 -11.39 -5.23 16.69
C ARG A 260 -10.88 -4.80 18.07
N LYS A 261 -11.50 -3.78 18.70
CA LYS A 261 -11.10 -3.23 20.01
C LYS A 261 -9.64 -2.77 20.01
N ASP A 262 -9.24 -2.06 18.94
CA ASP A 262 -7.91 -1.50 18.76
C ASP A 262 -7.81 -0.14 19.49
N TRP A 263 -7.95 -0.18 20.81
CA TRP A 263 -8.06 1.02 21.65
C TRP A 263 -6.85 1.96 21.58
N VAL A 264 -5.65 1.42 21.35
CA VAL A 264 -4.45 2.24 21.18
C VAL A 264 -4.53 3.06 19.89
N ASP A 265 -4.94 2.44 18.78
CA ASP A 265 -5.11 3.14 17.50
C ASP A 265 -6.25 4.16 17.61
N LEU A 266 -7.34 3.80 18.29
CA LEU A 266 -8.48 4.70 18.51
C LEU A 266 -8.08 5.93 19.34
N ALA A 267 -7.28 5.75 20.39
CA ALA A 267 -6.80 6.86 21.21
C ALA A 267 -5.90 7.82 20.41
N TRP A 268 -5.00 7.27 19.59
CA TRP A 268 -4.20 8.11 18.69
C TRP A 268 -5.06 8.81 17.64
N ALA A 269 -6.00 8.12 17.01
CA ALA A 269 -6.92 8.74 16.04
C ALA A 269 -7.76 9.85 16.68
N PHE A 270 -8.27 9.63 17.90
CA PHE A 270 -8.99 10.66 18.65
C PHE A 270 -8.11 11.89 18.91
N SER A 271 -6.84 11.69 19.26
CA SER A 271 -5.91 12.81 19.49
C SER A 271 -5.70 13.68 18.25
N TYR A 272 -5.72 13.11 17.04
CA TYR A 272 -5.70 13.87 15.79
C TYR A 272 -6.92 14.78 15.66
N TYR A 273 -8.13 14.23 15.82
CA TYR A 273 -9.36 15.02 15.68
C TYR A 273 -9.47 16.07 16.77
N ALA A 274 -9.14 15.72 18.03
CA ALA A 274 -9.11 16.67 19.14
C ALA A 274 -8.16 17.84 18.84
N ARG A 275 -6.91 17.55 18.44
CA ARG A 275 -5.94 18.56 18.02
C ARG A 275 -6.49 19.43 16.90
N PHE A 276 -7.04 18.83 15.84
CA PHE A 276 -7.57 19.57 14.70
C PHE A 276 -8.70 20.53 15.11
N PHE A 277 -9.68 20.06 15.89
CA PHE A 277 -10.80 20.90 16.33
C PHE A 277 -10.38 21.98 17.33
N ILE A 278 -9.48 21.67 18.26
CA ILE A 278 -8.90 22.68 19.17
C ILE A 278 -8.22 23.78 18.36
N THR A 279 -7.47 23.42 17.31
CA THR A 279 -6.74 24.38 16.48
C THR A 279 -7.65 25.21 15.58
N PHE A 280 -8.61 24.61 14.88
CA PHE A 280 -9.34 25.28 13.79
C PHE A 280 -10.76 25.74 14.12
N SER A 281 -11.41 25.18 15.14
CA SER A 281 -12.73 25.67 15.56
C SER A 281 -12.75 27.12 16.06
N PRO A 282 -11.72 27.67 16.72
CA PRO A 282 -11.68 29.10 17.07
C PRO A 282 -11.77 30.03 15.85
N PHE A 283 -11.34 29.58 14.68
CA PHE A 283 -11.34 30.37 13.45
C PHE A 283 -12.62 30.20 12.62
N TYR A 284 -13.17 28.98 12.56
CA TYR A 284 -14.28 28.65 11.65
C TYR A 284 -15.58 28.21 12.34
N GLY A 285 -15.59 28.13 13.67
CA GLY A 285 -16.60 27.39 14.42
C GLY A 285 -16.53 25.88 14.17
N VAL A 286 -17.39 25.11 14.83
CA VAL A 286 -17.38 23.64 14.71
C VAL A 286 -17.76 23.20 13.30
N LEU A 287 -18.86 23.73 12.74
CA LEU A 287 -19.32 23.37 11.39
C LEU A 287 -18.30 23.76 10.31
N GLY A 288 -17.72 24.96 10.40
CA GLY A 288 -16.70 25.41 9.45
C GLY A 288 -15.42 24.57 9.56
N ALA A 289 -15.01 24.15 10.76
CA ALA A 289 -13.87 23.24 10.93
C ALA A 289 -14.15 21.85 10.31
N ILE A 290 -15.38 21.34 10.39
CA ILE A 290 -15.77 20.09 9.71
C ILE A 290 -15.64 20.24 8.20
N LEU A 291 -16.16 21.32 7.62
CA LEU A 291 -16.06 21.59 6.18
C LEU A 291 -14.61 21.75 5.74
N PHE A 292 -13.80 22.47 6.53
CA PHE A 292 -12.39 22.67 6.28
C PHE A 292 -11.59 21.36 6.31
N LEU A 293 -11.84 20.50 7.32
CA LEU A 293 -11.24 19.18 7.39
C LEU A 293 -11.57 18.32 6.16
N ASN A 294 -12.84 18.30 5.76
CA ASN A 294 -13.26 17.53 4.59
C ASN A 294 -12.65 18.07 3.30
N PHE A 295 -12.47 19.39 3.17
CA PHE A 295 -11.78 19.97 2.03
C PHE A 295 -10.29 19.58 1.99
N ILE A 296 -9.60 19.57 3.13
CA ILE A 296 -8.22 19.06 3.22
C ILE A 296 -8.16 17.58 2.82
N ARG A 297 -9.09 16.76 3.33
CA ARG A 297 -9.17 15.33 2.98
C ARG A 297 -9.47 15.11 1.50
N PHE A 298 -10.28 15.97 0.89
CA PHE A 298 -10.53 15.95 -0.54
C PHE A 298 -9.24 16.16 -1.34
N LEU A 299 -8.45 17.18 -1.00
CA LEU A 299 -7.17 17.46 -1.65
C LEU A 299 -6.15 16.32 -1.44
N GLU A 300 -6.02 15.85 -0.20
CA GLU A 300 -5.17 14.71 0.15
C GLU A 300 -5.54 13.46 -0.64
N SER A 301 -6.84 13.15 -0.74
CA SER A 301 -7.31 11.96 -1.43
C SER A 301 -6.96 11.98 -2.91
N HIS A 302 -7.03 13.14 -3.56
CA HIS A 302 -6.54 13.28 -4.93
C HIS A 302 -5.06 12.94 -5.01
N TRP A 303 -4.22 13.60 -4.22
CA TRP A 303 -2.79 13.32 -4.25
C TRP A 303 -2.50 11.84 -4.03
N PHE A 304 -3.08 11.25 -2.97
CA PHE A 304 -2.88 9.85 -2.62
C PHE A 304 -3.32 8.89 -3.73
N VAL A 305 -4.52 9.05 -4.27
CA VAL A 305 -5.04 8.15 -5.30
C VAL A 305 -4.21 8.27 -6.58
N TRP A 306 -3.95 9.48 -7.06
CA TRP A 306 -3.20 9.66 -8.29
C TRP A 306 -1.78 9.08 -8.20
N VAL A 307 -1.09 9.26 -7.06
CA VAL A 307 0.23 8.65 -6.84
C VAL A 307 0.16 7.14 -6.71
N THR A 308 -0.77 6.58 -5.94
CA THR A 308 -0.79 5.13 -5.70
C THR A 308 -1.30 4.35 -6.91
N GLN A 309 -2.18 4.94 -7.71
CA GLN A 309 -2.79 4.27 -8.85
C GLN A 309 -1.95 4.32 -10.12
N MET A 310 -1.04 5.30 -10.28
CA MET A 310 -0.22 5.46 -11.49
C MET A 310 0.71 4.26 -11.76
N ASN A 311 1.03 3.50 -10.70
CA ASN A 311 1.92 2.35 -10.79
C ASN A 311 1.18 1.00 -10.91
N HIS A 312 -0.12 0.94 -10.58
CA HIS A 312 -0.87 -0.32 -10.43
C HIS A 312 -2.05 -0.48 -11.38
N ILE A 313 -2.95 0.50 -11.50
CA ILE A 313 -4.23 0.27 -12.24
C ILE A 313 -4.03 0.15 -13.74
N VAL A 314 -2.88 0.63 -14.18
CA VAL A 314 -2.40 0.66 -15.55
C VAL A 314 -1.72 -0.67 -15.93
N MET A 315 -1.45 -1.52 -14.92
CA MET A 315 -0.77 -2.80 -15.05
C MET A 315 -1.77 -3.96 -15.15
N GLU A 316 -1.24 -5.19 -15.25
CA GLU A 316 -2.07 -6.39 -15.34
C GLU A 316 -2.93 -6.53 -14.08
N ILE A 317 -4.25 -6.65 -14.26
CA ILE A 317 -5.22 -6.98 -13.20
C ILE A 317 -6.05 -8.16 -13.67
N ASP A 318 -5.85 -9.31 -13.03
CA ASP A 318 -6.52 -10.55 -13.38
C ASP A 318 -6.68 -11.49 -12.16
N ARG A 319 -7.18 -12.70 -12.40
CA ARG A 319 -7.06 -13.84 -11.50
C ARG A 319 -5.60 -14.27 -11.46
N GLU A 320 -5.21 -14.93 -10.38
CA GLU A 320 -3.83 -15.33 -10.15
C GLU A 320 -3.27 -16.18 -11.31
N PRO A 321 -2.29 -15.66 -12.07
CA PRO A 321 -1.62 -16.44 -13.09
C PRO A 321 -0.62 -17.40 -12.44
N TYR A 322 -0.30 -18.50 -13.12
CA TYR A 322 0.76 -19.41 -12.69
C TYR A 322 2.13 -18.80 -13.02
N ARG A 323 2.69 -18.01 -12.08
CA ARG A 323 3.95 -17.28 -12.24
C ARG A 323 4.78 -17.28 -10.95
N ASP A 324 6.10 -17.07 -11.04
CA ASP A 324 6.97 -16.86 -9.87
C ASP A 324 6.75 -15.49 -9.23
N TRP A 325 7.20 -15.33 -7.98
CA TRP A 325 6.91 -14.14 -7.18
C TRP A 325 7.51 -12.86 -7.77
N PHE A 326 8.77 -12.91 -8.20
CA PHE A 326 9.46 -11.76 -8.80
C PHE A 326 8.69 -11.25 -10.03
N SER A 327 8.37 -12.18 -10.92
CA SER A 327 7.61 -11.89 -12.13
C SER A 327 6.16 -11.44 -11.85
N THR A 328 5.51 -11.95 -10.80
CA THR A 328 4.20 -11.45 -10.35
C THR A 328 4.26 -10.00 -9.89
N GLN A 329 5.28 -9.61 -9.12
CA GLN A 329 5.42 -8.22 -8.66
C GLN A 329 5.62 -7.27 -9.86
N LEU A 330 6.48 -7.65 -10.82
CA LEU A 330 6.72 -6.87 -12.05
C LEU A 330 5.49 -6.76 -12.96
N ALA A 331 4.64 -7.79 -13.03
CA ALA A 331 3.42 -7.74 -13.84
C ALA A 331 2.40 -6.73 -13.31
N ALA A 332 2.42 -6.51 -11.99
CA ALA A 332 1.45 -5.69 -11.28
C ALA A 332 1.95 -4.28 -10.95
N THR A 333 3.21 -3.96 -11.28
CA THR A 333 3.86 -2.68 -10.95
C THR A 333 4.62 -2.10 -12.13
N CYS A 334 4.67 -0.78 -12.21
CA CYS A 334 5.61 -0.06 -13.05
C CYS A 334 6.22 1.10 -12.27
N ASN A 335 7.34 1.63 -12.75
CA ASN A 335 8.02 2.77 -12.17
C ASN A 335 7.70 4.08 -12.88
N VAL A 336 7.99 5.17 -12.17
CA VAL A 336 8.04 6.52 -12.70
C VAL A 336 9.49 7.01 -12.63
N GLU A 337 9.92 7.78 -13.64
CA GLU A 337 11.28 8.31 -13.72
C GLU A 337 11.73 9.00 -12.43
N GLN A 338 13.00 8.82 -12.08
CA GLN A 338 13.58 9.48 -10.91
C GLN A 338 13.75 10.98 -11.14
N SER A 339 13.33 11.77 -10.16
CA SER A 339 13.74 13.16 -10.01
C SER A 339 13.53 13.60 -8.56
N PHE A 340 14.22 14.65 -8.11
CA PHE A 340 13.98 15.20 -6.77
C PHE A 340 12.50 15.52 -6.52
N PHE A 341 11.80 16.01 -7.55
CA PHE A 341 10.37 16.28 -7.46
C PHE A 341 9.56 14.98 -7.32
N ASN A 342 9.78 13.98 -8.19
CA ASN A 342 9.01 12.73 -8.15
C ASN A 342 9.25 11.96 -6.84
N ASP A 343 10.50 11.94 -6.37
CA ASP A 343 10.91 11.27 -5.13
C ASP A 343 10.23 11.90 -3.89
N TRP A 344 10.06 13.24 -3.88
CA TRP A 344 9.33 13.96 -2.83
C TRP A 344 7.81 13.85 -2.99
N PHE A 345 7.30 14.07 -4.20
CA PHE A 345 5.88 14.13 -4.52
C PHE A 345 5.20 12.79 -4.25
N SER A 346 5.84 11.69 -4.64
CA SER A 346 5.32 10.33 -4.47
C SER A 346 5.77 9.65 -3.18
N GLY A 347 6.72 10.25 -2.43
CA GLY A 347 7.35 9.56 -1.31
C GLY A 347 8.15 8.33 -1.75
N HIS A 348 8.86 8.43 -2.89
CA HIS A 348 9.61 7.37 -3.56
C HIS A 348 8.78 6.20 -4.12
N LEU A 349 7.45 6.31 -4.15
CA LEU A 349 6.58 5.34 -4.85
C LEU A 349 6.74 5.40 -6.38
N ASN A 350 7.56 6.32 -6.90
CA ASN A 350 8.07 6.23 -8.27
C ASN A 350 8.98 5.00 -8.50
N PHE A 351 9.48 4.36 -7.43
CA PHE A 351 10.19 3.07 -7.46
C PHE A 351 9.31 1.91 -6.99
N GLN A 352 8.11 1.77 -7.56
CA GLN A 352 7.12 0.78 -7.13
C GLN A 352 7.58 -0.67 -7.36
N ILE A 353 8.32 -0.93 -8.43
CA ILE A 353 8.88 -2.26 -8.72
C ILE A 353 9.79 -2.69 -7.58
N GLU A 354 10.81 -1.88 -7.25
CA GLU A 354 11.77 -2.17 -6.19
C GLU A 354 11.09 -2.23 -4.82
N HIS A 355 10.12 -1.35 -4.58
CA HIS A 355 9.34 -1.34 -3.36
C HIS A 355 8.57 -2.66 -3.15
N HIS A 356 7.94 -3.19 -4.20
CA HIS A 356 7.23 -4.47 -4.11
C HIS A 356 8.17 -5.68 -3.98
N LEU A 357 9.36 -5.61 -4.60
CA LEU A 357 10.37 -6.65 -4.49
C LEU A 357 11.09 -6.65 -3.13
N PHE A 358 11.26 -5.47 -2.51
CA PHE A 358 11.99 -5.27 -1.27
C PHE A 358 11.24 -4.32 -0.32
N PRO A 359 10.04 -4.69 0.17
CA PRO A 359 9.17 -3.77 0.92
C PRO A 359 9.80 -3.27 2.23
N THR A 360 10.72 -4.03 2.81
CA THR A 360 11.45 -3.65 4.03
C THR A 360 12.68 -2.77 3.76
N MET A 361 13.01 -2.49 2.49
CA MET A 361 14.10 -1.59 2.12
C MET A 361 13.69 -0.14 2.40
N PRO A 362 14.50 0.65 3.14
CA PRO A 362 14.26 2.07 3.33
C PRO A 362 14.18 2.81 1.98
N ARG A 363 13.16 3.65 1.81
CA ARG A 363 12.84 4.24 0.50
C ARG A 363 13.98 5.01 -0.18
N HIS A 364 14.87 5.62 0.60
CA HIS A 364 16.04 6.35 0.07
C HIS A 364 17.11 5.43 -0.56
N ASN A 365 16.97 4.11 -0.47
CA ASN A 365 17.86 3.14 -1.11
C ASN A 365 17.24 2.49 -2.36
N LEU A 366 15.96 2.71 -2.66
CA LEU A 366 15.28 2.07 -3.81
C LEU A 366 15.95 2.41 -5.15
N HIS A 367 16.34 3.67 -5.35
CA HIS A 367 17.06 4.09 -6.56
C HIS A 367 18.43 3.40 -6.72
N LYS A 368 19.03 2.89 -5.63
CA LYS A 368 20.33 2.21 -5.67
C LYS A 368 20.21 0.77 -6.15
N ILE A 369 19.09 0.10 -5.84
CA ILE A 369 18.84 -1.29 -6.26
C ILE A 369 18.18 -1.35 -7.66
N ALA A 370 17.51 -0.29 -8.08
CA ALA A 370 16.79 -0.23 -9.37
C ALA A 370 17.65 -0.63 -10.60
N PRO A 371 18.90 -0.19 -10.77
CA PRO A 371 19.73 -0.62 -11.89
C PRO A 371 20.00 -2.13 -11.91
N LEU A 372 20.13 -2.76 -10.73
CA LEU A 372 20.36 -4.20 -10.62
C LEU A 372 19.09 -4.99 -10.91
N VAL A 373 17.92 -4.51 -10.47
CA VAL A 373 16.62 -5.09 -10.85
C VAL A 373 16.41 -4.99 -12.36
N LYS A 374 16.70 -3.84 -12.97
CA LYS A 374 16.61 -3.63 -14.42
C LYS A 374 17.54 -4.57 -15.19
N SER A 375 18.76 -4.80 -14.69
CA SER A 375 19.69 -5.77 -15.27
C SER A 375 19.18 -7.21 -15.16
N LEU A 376 18.56 -7.59 -14.03
CA LEU A 376 17.95 -8.91 -13.85
C LEU A 376 16.76 -9.12 -14.80
N CYS A 377 15.92 -8.10 -14.95
CA CYS A 377 14.81 -8.11 -15.92
C CYS A 377 15.33 -8.34 -17.35
N ALA A 378 16.39 -7.62 -17.74
CA ALA A 378 17.01 -7.78 -19.06
C ALA A 378 17.60 -9.20 -19.27
N LYS A 379 18.24 -9.79 -18.24
CA LYS A 379 18.76 -11.17 -18.30
C LYS A 379 17.66 -12.18 -18.65
N HIS A 380 16.48 -12.03 -18.06
CA HIS A 380 15.34 -12.95 -18.22
C HIS A 380 14.34 -12.54 -19.29
N GLY A 381 14.63 -11.50 -20.07
CA GLY A 381 13.71 -10.99 -21.10
C GLY A 381 12.38 -10.47 -20.53
N ILE A 382 12.36 -10.02 -19.28
CA ILE A 382 11.19 -9.41 -18.65
C ILE A 382 11.23 -7.90 -18.88
N GLU A 383 10.09 -7.34 -19.25
CA GLU A 383 9.95 -5.90 -19.42
C GLU A 383 10.05 -5.18 -18.08
N TYR A 384 11.01 -4.26 -17.95
CA TYR A 384 11.09 -3.31 -16.84
C TYR A 384 10.38 -2.02 -17.24
N GLN A 385 9.17 -1.81 -16.74
CA GLN A 385 8.35 -0.67 -17.14
C GLN A 385 8.66 0.58 -16.30
N GLU A 386 9.12 1.63 -16.97
CA GLU A 386 9.44 2.95 -16.39
C GLU A 386 8.92 4.04 -17.33
N LYS A 387 8.29 5.08 -16.78
CA LYS A 387 7.65 6.13 -17.59
C LYS A 387 7.68 7.52 -16.94
N PRO A 388 7.58 8.60 -17.72
CA PRO A 388 7.43 9.95 -17.17
C PRO A 388 6.18 10.10 -16.30
N LEU A 389 6.24 10.93 -15.26
CA LEU A 389 5.13 11.13 -14.30
C LEU A 389 3.82 11.48 -15.01
N LEU A 390 3.83 12.45 -15.93
CA LEU A 390 2.62 12.87 -16.63
C LEU A 390 2.01 11.71 -17.44
N ARG A 391 2.84 10.86 -18.05
CA ARG A 391 2.36 9.69 -18.79
C ARG A 391 1.71 8.69 -17.84
N ALA A 392 2.35 8.40 -16.70
CA ALA A 392 1.80 7.50 -15.68
C ALA A 392 0.43 7.96 -15.17
N LEU A 393 0.26 9.26 -14.94
CA LEU A 393 -1.04 9.84 -14.55
C LEU A 393 -2.07 9.74 -15.69
N MET A 394 -1.71 10.04 -16.94
CA MET A 394 -2.63 9.91 -18.07
C MET A 394 -3.05 8.46 -18.34
N ASP A 395 -2.17 7.49 -18.10
CA ASP A 395 -2.47 6.07 -18.26
C ASP A 395 -3.61 5.62 -17.33
N ILE A 396 -3.80 6.24 -16.15
CA ILE A 396 -4.94 5.96 -15.26
C ILE A 396 -6.25 6.20 -16.01
N ILE A 397 -6.39 7.38 -16.61
CA ILE A 397 -7.59 7.77 -17.38
C ILE A 397 -7.76 6.88 -18.61
N GLY A 398 -6.66 6.56 -19.29
CA GLY A 398 -6.64 5.65 -20.44
C GLY A 398 -7.10 4.23 -20.08
N SER A 399 -6.57 3.67 -18.99
CA SER A 399 -6.94 2.34 -18.46
C SER A 399 -8.42 2.29 -18.10
N LEU A 400 -8.90 3.29 -17.36
CA LEU A 400 -10.32 3.40 -17.01
C LEU A 400 -11.23 3.52 -18.24
N ARG A 401 -10.83 4.29 -19.26
CA ARG A 401 -11.58 4.38 -20.52
C ARG A 401 -11.62 3.02 -21.24
N LYS A 402 -10.48 2.33 -21.35
CA LYS A 402 -10.37 1.01 -21.99
C LYS A 402 -11.25 -0.02 -21.28
N SER A 403 -11.16 -0.14 -19.96
CA SER A 403 -11.98 -1.07 -19.17
C SER A 403 -13.47 -0.72 -19.28
N GLY A 404 -13.84 0.56 -19.27
CA GLY A 404 -15.23 0.99 -19.48
C GLY A 404 -15.79 0.59 -20.85
N GLN A 405 -14.97 0.70 -21.91
CA GLN A 405 -15.36 0.31 -23.27
C GLN A 405 -15.48 -1.21 -23.42
N LEU A 406 -14.59 -2.00 -22.81
CA LEU A 406 -14.67 -3.47 -22.79
C LEU A 406 -15.96 -3.93 -22.09
N TRP A 407 -16.32 -3.28 -20.99
CA TRP A 407 -17.58 -3.55 -20.31
C TRP A 407 -18.77 -3.22 -21.22
N LEU A 408 -18.77 -2.07 -21.89
CA LEU A 408 -19.87 -1.65 -22.77
C LEU A 408 -20.05 -2.61 -23.95
N ASP A 409 -18.97 -3.01 -24.62
CA ASP A 409 -19.00 -3.99 -25.71
C ASP A 409 -19.63 -5.31 -25.24
N ALA A 410 -19.15 -5.85 -24.12
CA ALA A 410 -19.70 -7.07 -23.56
C ALA A 410 -21.15 -6.89 -23.07
N TYR A 411 -21.51 -5.72 -22.56
CA TYR A 411 -22.87 -5.43 -22.09
C TYR A 411 -23.88 -5.32 -23.23
N LEU A 412 -23.47 -4.83 -24.41
CA LEU A 412 -24.38 -4.66 -25.55
C LEU A 412 -24.42 -5.88 -26.47
N HIS A 413 -23.30 -6.60 -26.63
CA HIS A 413 -23.13 -7.57 -27.72
C HIS A 413 -22.85 -9.00 -27.28
N LYS A 414 -22.67 -9.26 -25.97
CA LYS A 414 -22.41 -10.60 -25.40
C LYS A 414 -23.38 -10.91 -24.28
#